data_AF-A0A951JL69-F1
#
_entry.id   AF-A0A951JL69-F1
#
_cell.length_a   1.000
_cell.length_b   1.000
_cell.length_c   1.000
_cell.angle_alpha   90.00
_cell.angle_beta   90.00
_cell.angle_gamma   90.00
#
_symmetry.space_group_name_H-M   'P 1'
#
loop_
_entity.id
_entity.type
_entity.pdbx_description
1 polymer ?
#
loop_
_entity_poly.entity_id
_entity_poly.type
_entity_poly.pdbx_seq_one_letter_code
_entity_poly.pdbx_strand_id
1 'polypeptide(L)'
;MTTRARSTSRARTRCRRTSSSPDDWLADTSLRDLNLAQEGVLVLGVRRSSGEFLGVPGADTRLRPGDTVIMYGRDDPLAELSRRQAGIGGEHAHREAVESQQQVKAHEEATDPERAESA
;
A
#
# COMPACT_ATOMS: atom_id res chain seq x y z
N MET A 1 7.49 1.94 -42.48
CA MET A 1 8.18 1.72 -41.19
C MET A 1 7.38 2.43 -40.11
N THR A 2 6.45 1.74 -39.48
CA THR A 2 5.64 2.28 -38.37
C THR A 2 6.24 1.77 -37.06
N THR A 3 7.07 2.60 -36.45
CA THR A 3 7.62 2.34 -35.11
C THR A 3 6.48 2.36 -34.11
N ARG A 4 6.08 1.18 -33.62
CA ARG A 4 5.19 1.04 -32.47
C ARG A 4 5.87 1.76 -31.29
N ALA A 5 5.26 2.83 -30.81
CA ALA A 5 5.62 3.43 -29.53
C ALA A 5 5.61 2.31 -28.48
N ARG A 6 6.75 2.10 -27.81
CA ARG A 6 6.87 1.18 -26.69
C ARG A 6 5.75 1.54 -25.70
N SER A 7 4.89 0.56 -25.42
CA SER A 7 3.88 0.64 -24.38
C SER A 7 4.60 0.94 -23.07
N THR A 8 4.54 2.20 -22.63
CA THR A 8 4.88 2.54 -21.27
C THR A 8 3.79 1.94 -20.41
N SER A 9 4.16 0.95 -19.59
CA SER A 9 3.35 0.47 -18.48
C SER A 9 3.01 1.66 -17.59
N ARG A 10 1.87 2.32 -17.82
CA ARG A 10 1.35 3.36 -16.92
C ARG A 10 1.17 2.69 -15.56
N ALA A 11 1.87 3.18 -14.54
CA ALA A 11 1.64 2.76 -13.17
C ALA A 11 0.15 2.91 -12.84
N ARG A 12 -0.55 1.78 -12.67
CA ARG A 12 -1.98 1.77 -12.37
C ARG A 12 -2.15 1.96 -10.87
N THR A 13 -2.67 3.09 -10.44
CA THR A 13 -3.10 3.30 -9.06
C THR A 13 -4.60 3.07 -8.93
N ARG A 14 -5.05 2.58 -7.77
CA ARG A 14 -6.47 2.40 -7.48
C ARG A 14 -6.75 2.45 -5.98
N CYS A 15 -8.01 2.66 -5.63
CA CYS A 15 -8.49 2.36 -4.29
C CYS A 15 -8.92 0.89 -4.21
N ARG A 16 -8.49 0.17 -3.17
CA ARG A 16 -8.91 -1.20 -2.86
C ARG A 16 -9.57 -1.24 -1.49
N ARG A 17 -10.67 -1.99 -1.38
CA ARG A 17 -11.27 -2.38 -0.10
C ARG A 17 -10.90 -3.83 0.19
N THR A 18 -10.37 -4.10 1.37
CA THR A 18 -10.11 -5.46 1.85
C THR A 18 -10.69 -5.65 3.23
N SER A 19 -11.22 -6.83 3.52
CA SER A 19 -11.59 -7.25 4.87
C SER A 19 -10.38 -7.92 5.52
N SER A 20 -10.11 -7.64 6.79
CA SER A 20 -9.09 -8.34 7.57
C SER A 20 -9.64 -9.67 8.14
N SER A 21 -8.94 -10.76 7.90
CA SER A 21 -9.10 -12.07 8.54
C SER A 21 -8.10 -12.24 9.70
N PRO A 22 -8.31 -13.12 10.70
CA PRO A 22 -7.33 -13.35 11.77
C PRO A 22 -5.95 -13.80 11.30
N ASP A 23 -5.88 -14.49 10.15
CA ASP A 23 -4.62 -14.98 9.58
C ASP A 23 -3.93 -13.95 8.67
N ASP A 24 -4.58 -12.79 8.42
CA ASP A 24 -4.03 -11.75 7.56
C ASP A 24 -2.94 -10.98 8.29
N TRP A 25 -1.90 -10.59 7.55
CA TRP A 25 -0.79 -9.81 8.09
C TRP A 25 -1.21 -8.46 8.67
N LEU A 26 -2.31 -7.88 8.15
CA LEU A 26 -2.86 -6.62 8.62
C LEU A 26 -3.57 -6.72 9.98
N ALA A 27 -3.93 -7.94 10.42
CA ALA A 27 -4.78 -8.13 11.58
C ALA A 27 -4.04 -7.84 12.89
N ASP A 28 -4.79 -7.34 13.86
CA ASP A 28 -4.34 -7.02 15.22
C ASP A 28 -3.01 -6.25 15.28
N THR A 29 -2.81 -5.34 14.33
CA THR A 29 -1.61 -4.50 14.24
C THR A 29 -2.01 -3.05 14.06
N SER A 30 -1.21 -2.12 14.60
CA SER A 30 -1.46 -0.68 14.45
C SER A 30 -1.02 -0.18 13.09
N LEU A 31 -1.65 0.88 12.57
CA LEU A 31 -1.21 1.49 11.31
C LEU A 31 0.23 2.00 11.37
N ARG A 32 0.68 2.42 12.57
CA ARG A 32 2.08 2.78 12.84
C ARG A 32 3.02 1.61 12.60
N ASP A 33 2.69 0.45 13.15
CA ASP A 33 3.57 -0.74 13.09
C ASP A 33 3.56 -1.36 11.70
N LEU A 34 2.40 -1.34 11.01
CA LEU A 34 2.27 -1.82 9.63
C LEU A 34 3.06 -0.95 8.63
N ASN A 35 3.20 0.34 8.93
CA ASN A 35 4.00 1.30 8.16
C ASN A 35 3.77 1.27 6.63
N LEU A 36 2.51 1.09 6.22
CA LEU A 36 2.11 0.87 4.82
C LEU A 36 2.55 1.99 3.86
N ALA A 37 2.79 3.19 4.38
CA ALA A 37 3.31 4.31 3.59
C ALA A 37 4.70 4.01 3.00
N GLN A 38 5.53 3.22 3.70
CA GLN A 38 6.84 2.79 3.17
C GLN A 38 6.72 1.75 2.05
N GLU A 39 5.57 1.08 1.95
CA GLU A 39 5.23 0.19 0.83
C GLU A 39 4.49 0.92 -0.31
N GLY A 40 4.28 2.24 -0.19
CA GLY A 40 3.55 3.03 -1.19
C GLY A 40 2.03 2.87 -1.10
N VAL A 41 1.52 2.46 0.07
CA VAL A 41 0.10 2.26 0.35
C VAL A 41 -0.38 3.27 1.39
N LEU A 42 -1.42 4.03 1.03
CA LEU A 42 -2.08 5.00 1.91
C LEU A 42 -3.39 4.42 2.42
N VAL A 43 -3.59 4.44 3.73
CA VAL A 43 -4.89 4.10 4.33
C VAL A 43 -5.78 5.34 4.29
N LEU A 44 -6.90 5.23 3.57
CA LEU A 44 -7.88 6.28 3.40
C LEU A 44 -9.06 6.17 4.37
N GLY A 45 -9.23 5.02 5.02
CA GLY A 45 -10.33 4.83 5.95
C GLY A 45 -10.45 3.40 6.45
N VAL A 46 -11.13 3.24 7.59
CA VAL A 46 -11.44 1.94 8.18
C VAL A 46 -12.91 1.91 8.52
N ARG A 47 -13.65 0.92 8.00
CA ARG A 47 -15.00 0.62 8.45
C ARG A 47 -14.94 -0.55 9.42
N ARG A 48 -15.31 -0.30 10.67
CA ARG A 48 -15.34 -1.31 11.73
C ARG A 48 -16.39 -2.36 11.44
N SER A 49 -16.19 -3.56 11.98
CA SER A 49 -17.20 -4.63 11.94
C SER A 49 -18.53 -4.22 12.61
N SER A 50 -18.49 -3.29 13.57
CA SER A 50 -19.67 -2.67 14.19
C SER A 50 -20.47 -1.76 13.25
N GLY A 51 -19.92 -1.39 12.09
CA GLY A 51 -20.52 -0.47 11.12
C GLY A 51 -20.01 0.97 11.21
N GLU A 52 -19.25 1.32 12.26
CA GLU A 52 -18.64 2.65 12.40
C GLU A 52 -17.57 2.91 11.31
N PHE A 53 -17.49 4.15 10.82
CA PHE A 53 -16.51 4.53 9.81
C PHE A 53 -15.52 5.58 10.33
N LEU A 54 -14.24 5.23 10.28
CA LEU A 54 -13.11 6.11 10.56
C LEU A 54 -12.55 6.63 9.24
N GLY A 55 -12.82 7.91 8.94
CA GLY A 55 -12.44 8.53 7.66
C GLY A 55 -10.97 8.91 7.53
N VAL A 56 -10.27 9.19 8.64
CA VAL A 56 -8.81 9.44 8.64
C VAL A 56 -8.25 8.74 9.87
N PRO A 57 -7.93 7.43 9.78
CA PRO A 57 -7.42 6.69 10.92
C PRO A 57 -6.02 7.20 11.28
N GLY A 58 -5.81 7.53 12.55
CA GLY A 58 -4.49 7.93 13.07
C GLY A 58 -3.53 6.75 13.17
N ALA A 59 -2.25 7.03 13.40
CA ALA A 59 -1.18 6.02 13.50
C ALA A 59 -1.48 4.94 14.56
N ASP A 60 -2.10 5.32 15.67
CA ASP A 60 -2.42 4.40 16.77
C ASP A 60 -3.73 3.61 16.52
N THR A 61 -4.39 3.83 15.37
CA THR A 61 -5.54 3.04 14.95
C THR A 61 -5.09 1.61 14.73
N ARG A 62 -5.58 0.70 15.56
CA ARG A 62 -5.29 -0.72 15.42
C ARG A 62 -6.38 -1.40 14.61
N LEU A 63 -6.00 -2.16 13.60
CA LEU A 63 -6.92 -2.95 12.78
C LEU A 63 -7.37 -4.17 13.57
N ARG A 64 -8.63 -4.56 13.42
CA ARG A 64 -9.18 -5.77 14.03
C ARG A 64 -9.68 -6.70 12.92
N PRO A 65 -9.68 -8.03 13.14
CA PRO A 65 -10.39 -8.93 12.25
C PRO A 65 -11.84 -8.49 12.03
N GLY A 66 -12.31 -8.54 10.78
CA GLY A 66 -13.63 -8.09 10.36
C GLY A 66 -13.71 -6.62 9.96
N ASP A 67 -12.66 -5.82 10.20
CA ASP A 67 -12.59 -4.46 9.68
C ASP A 67 -12.49 -4.48 8.14
N THR A 68 -13.12 -3.51 7.49
CA THR A 68 -12.87 -3.22 6.07
C THR A 68 -11.93 -2.02 5.96
N VAL A 69 -10.74 -2.22 5.41
CA VAL A 69 -9.75 -1.17 5.19
C VAL A 69 -9.87 -0.64 3.77
N ILE A 70 -9.91 0.68 3.62
CA ILE A 70 -9.89 1.39 2.34
C ILE A 70 -8.47 1.91 2.13
N MET A 71 -7.82 1.45 1.07
CA MET A 71 -6.42 1.76 0.78
C MET A 71 -6.26 2.31 -0.63
N TYR A 72 -5.31 3.21 -0.83
CA TYR A 72 -4.90 3.72 -2.14
C TYR A 72 -3.42 3.43 -2.37
N GLY A 73 -3.06 3.09 -3.61
CA GLY A 73 -1.70 2.75 -3.98
C GLY A 73 -1.65 2.14 -5.38
N ARG A 74 -0.47 1.66 -5.76
CA ARG A 74 -0.25 0.93 -7.03
C ARG A 74 -0.95 -0.43 -7.01
N ASP A 75 -1.28 -0.95 -8.19
CA ASP A 75 -2.10 -2.15 -8.33
C ASP A 75 -1.46 -3.37 -7.63
N ASP A 76 -0.18 -3.59 -7.91
CA ASP A 76 0.57 -4.77 -7.48
C ASP A 76 0.79 -4.80 -5.95
N PRO A 77 1.29 -3.74 -5.28
CA PRO A 77 1.41 -3.72 -3.82
C PRO A 77 0.08 -3.94 -3.11
N LEU A 78 -1.00 -3.31 -3.61
CA LEU A 78 -2.34 -3.50 -3.04
C LEU A 78 -2.87 -4.94 -3.22
N ALA A 79 -2.53 -5.58 -4.35
CA ALA A 79 -2.96 -6.95 -4.62
C ALA A 79 -2.18 -7.96 -3.77
N GLU A 80 -0.87 -7.77 -3.62
CA GLU A 80 -0.02 -8.58 -2.75
C GLU A 80 -0.43 -8.41 -1.28
N LEU A 81 -0.52 -7.17 -0.78
CA LEU A 81 -0.88 -6.88 0.61
C LEU A 81 -2.21 -7.52 1.02
N SER A 82 -3.18 -7.56 0.10
CA SER A 82 -4.50 -8.18 0.36
C SER A 82 -4.50 -9.71 0.49
N ARG A 83 -3.40 -10.37 0.14
CA ARG A 83 -3.22 -11.83 0.29
C ARG A 83 -2.12 -12.19 1.28
N ARG A 84 -1.44 -11.18 1.86
CA ARG A 84 -0.30 -11.39 2.74
C ARG A 84 -0.76 -11.99 4.06
N GLN A 85 -0.18 -13.13 4.40
CA GLN A 85 -0.46 -13.83 5.65
C GLN A 85 0.48 -13.37 6.75
N ALA A 86 0.01 -13.47 8.00
CA ALA A 86 0.83 -13.19 9.17
C ALA A 86 2.02 -14.15 9.31
N GLY A 87 3.02 -13.75 10.11
CA GLY A 87 4.21 -14.54 10.40
C GLY A 87 5.44 -14.14 9.58
N ILE A 88 6.50 -14.95 9.66
CA ILE A 88 7.83 -14.63 9.10
C ILE A 88 7.78 -14.32 7.60
N GLY A 89 6.94 -15.05 6.85
CA GLY A 89 6.74 -14.80 5.42
C GLY A 89 6.16 -13.41 5.13
N GLY A 90 5.19 -12.96 5.94
CA GLY A 90 4.61 -11.61 5.83
C GLY A 90 5.62 -10.51 6.16
N GLU A 91 6.45 -10.70 7.19
CA GLU A 91 7.53 -9.76 7.53
C GLU A 91 8.61 -9.68 6.44
N HIS A 92 8.90 -10.80 5.78
CA HIS A 92 9.79 -10.81 4.62
C HIS A 92 9.17 -10.03 3.45
N ALA A 93 7.90 -10.31 3.13
CA ALA A 93 7.16 -9.62 2.08
C ALA A 93 7.06 -8.12 2.34
N HIS A 94 6.88 -7.69 3.60
CA HIS A 94 6.92 -6.29 3.99
C HIS A 94 8.27 -5.64 3.64
N ARG A 95 9.39 -6.27 4.02
CA ARG A 95 10.73 -5.75 3.71
C ARG A 95 10.97 -5.64 2.19
N GLU A 96 10.60 -6.67 1.43
CA GLU A 96 10.71 -6.66 -0.04
C GLU A 96 9.84 -5.56 -0.68
N ALA A 97 8.63 -5.35 -0.15
CA ALA A 97 7.73 -4.30 -0.62
C ALA A 97 8.29 -2.90 -0.34
N VAL A 98 8.89 -2.69 0.83
CA VAL A 98 9.57 -1.43 1.18
C VAL A 98 10.74 -1.16 0.24
N GLU A 99 11.61 -2.15 0.01
CA GLU A 99 12.74 -2.02 -0.92
C GLU A 99 12.28 -1.72 -2.35
N SER A 100 11.24 -2.41 -2.81
CA SER A 100 10.65 -2.17 -4.14
C SER A 100 10.09 -0.74 -4.25
N GLN A 101 9.40 -0.26 -3.22
CA GLN A 101 8.86 1.09 -3.21
C GLN A 101 9.95 2.17 -3.16
N GLN A 102 11.08 1.91 -2.50
CA GLN A 102 12.23 2.83 -2.53
C GLN A 102 12.79 3.00 -3.94
N GLN A 103 12.89 1.91 -4.71
CA GLN A 103 13.33 1.98 -6.12
C GLN A 103 12.32 2.75 -6.98
N VAL A 104 11.02 2.52 -6.76
CA VAL A 104 9.95 3.27 -7.44
C VAL A 104 10.06 4.77 -7.13
N LYS A 105 10.20 5.12 -5.86
CA LYS A 105 10.33 6.52 -5.43
C LYS A 105 11.57 7.18 -6.02
N ALA A 106 12.72 6.49 -6.01
CA ALA A 106 13.95 7.01 -6.59
C ALA A 106 13.82 7.25 -8.10
N HIS A 107 13.14 6.34 -8.80
CA HIS A 107 12.84 6.52 -10.23
C HIS A 107 11.90 7.70 -10.47
N GLU A 108 10.81 7.81 -9.71
CA GLU A 108 9.87 8.94 -9.80
C GLU A 108 10.60 10.27 -9.57
N GLU A 109 11.41 10.37 -8.51
CA GLU A 109 12.20 11.56 -8.19
C GLU A 109 13.22 11.91 -9.29
N ALA A 110 13.85 10.91 -9.92
CA ALA A 110 14.78 11.13 -11.03
C ALA A 110 14.08 11.56 -12.33
N THR A 111 12.80 11.20 -12.50
CA THR A 111 12.00 11.56 -13.69
C THR A 111 11.14 12.79 -13.50
N ASP A 112 11.01 13.31 -12.28
CA ASP A 112 10.24 14.52 -11.97
C ASP A 112 11.00 15.76 -12.47
N PRO A 113 10.52 16.42 -13.54
CA PRO A 113 11.24 17.54 -14.14
C PRO A 113 11.38 18.72 -13.17
N GLU A 114 10.43 18.92 -12.26
CA GLU A 114 10.42 20.05 -11.32
C GLU A 114 11.45 19.86 -10.17
N ARG A 115 11.76 18.60 -9.82
CA ARG A 115 12.80 18.26 -8.82
C ARG A 115 14.21 18.44 -9.39
N ALA A 116 14.41 18.15 -10.68
CA ALA A 116 15.71 18.25 -11.33
C ALA A 116 16.19 19.71 -11.53
N GLU A 117 15.25 20.66 -11.60
CA GLU A 117 15.56 22.09 -11.76
C GLU A 117 15.94 22.80 -10.45
N SER A 118 15.76 22.14 -9.30
CA SER A 118 16.00 22.71 -7.97
C SER A 118 17.27 22.18 -7.28
N ALA A 119 18.11 21.40 -7.97
CA ALA A 119 19.30 20.72 -7.44
C ALA A 119 20.63 21.35 -7.92
#